data_AF-A0A135SQC1-F1
#
_entry.id   AF-A0A135SQC1-F1
#
_cell.length_a   1.000
_cell.length_b   1.000
_cell.length_c   1.000
_cell.angle_alpha   90.00
_cell.angle_beta   90.00
_cell.angle_gamma   90.00
#
_symmetry.space_group_name_H-M   'P 1'
#
loop_
_entity.id
_entity.type
_entity.pdbx_description
1 polymer ?
#
loop_
_entity_poly.entity_id
_entity_poly.type
_entity_poly.pdbx_seq_one_letter_code
_entity_poly.pdbx_strand_id
1 'polypeptide(L)'
;MSWLFVLSVIFGGGAAEIFRPDNHSSYLNVRTRVPSLYNLSSDQTTGSYWTSSFLTTTSGSQYLALSHVLGNVCKSSLLELDSLDYWNNLQYATPQNTSLAAAPGFKLSVGTCGIGSTSSDLISSMYTHASTPQYAFNLTWESTSKVLLNGGNAAFAFGPGFANSTEWSIPAAAVSGSLSLGNTSHTVDPATSMTWYDHQKGAGSPQNWTWFQLHFPGSSTKASIWAYDFGSPSFDTYRFATVRVGEESQYVIPFDMEAGGACGSWTSTKSNITYPQTWTLKFENGDVLDVQSLRGDQEIYGSRQLSDTVYAGYVNVSGSFLGQERGFGVVEMIKLY
;
A
#
# COMPACT_ATOMS: atom_id res chain seq x y z
N MET A 1 -26.90 -6.04 43.66
CA MET A 1 -26.19 -5.26 42.63
C MET A 1 -24.99 -6.07 42.19
N SER A 2 -25.18 -6.85 41.13
CA SER A 2 -24.22 -7.86 40.66
C SER A 2 -23.49 -7.27 39.46
N TRP A 3 -22.19 -7.09 39.58
CA TRP A 3 -21.34 -6.59 38.50
C TRP A 3 -21.09 -7.73 37.50
N LEU A 4 -21.63 -7.61 36.29
CA LEU A 4 -21.23 -8.45 35.16
C LEU A 4 -19.87 -7.95 34.65
N PHE A 5 -18.83 -8.70 34.93
CA PHE A 5 -17.59 -8.68 34.15
C PHE A 5 -17.88 -9.28 32.77
N VAL A 6 -17.89 -8.45 31.74
CA VAL A 6 -17.80 -8.94 30.35
C VAL A 6 -16.31 -9.24 30.11
N LEU A 7 -15.94 -10.51 30.25
CA LEU A 7 -14.71 -11.03 29.67
C LEU A 7 -14.86 -11.00 28.15
N SER A 8 -14.17 -10.08 27.47
CA SER A 8 -13.90 -10.21 26.05
C SER A 8 -12.95 -11.39 25.87
N VAL A 9 -13.51 -12.54 25.52
CA VAL A 9 -12.72 -13.70 25.14
C VAL A 9 -12.11 -13.40 23.78
N ILE A 10 -10.79 -13.24 23.75
CA ILE A 10 -10.00 -13.28 22.52
C ILE A 10 -10.04 -14.73 22.03
N PHE A 11 -11.09 -15.07 21.29
CA PHE A 11 -11.10 -16.25 20.44
C PHE A 11 -10.55 -15.86 19.08
N GLY A 12 -9.51 -16.57 18.66
CA GLY A 12 -9.15 -16.65 17.25
C GLY A 12 -7.70 -17.01 17.02
N GLY A 13 -7.34 -18.28 17.24
CA GLY A 13 -6.47 -18.92 16.26
C GLY A 13 -7.24 -18.89 14.94
N GLY A 14 -7.03 -17.83 14.18
CA GLY A 14 -7.82 -17.48 13.01
C GLY A 14 -7.47 -18.39 11.85
N ALA A 15 -8.47 -18.85 11.10
CA ALA A 15 -8.21 -19.38 9.78
C ALA A 15 -7.37 -18.36 8.99
N ALA A 16 -6.37 -18.84 8.24
CA ALA A 16 -5.54 -18.02 7.37
C ALA A 16 -6.40 -17.06 6.54
N GLU A 17 -5.98 -15.81 6.42
CA GLU A 17 -6.73 -14.83 5.65
C GLU A 17 -6.70 -15.21 4.17
N ILE A 18 -7.85 -15.14 3.49
CA ILE A 18 -7.87 -15.48 2.07
C ILE A 18 -7.66 -14.20 1.26
N PHE A 19 -6.42 -13.96 0.83
CA PHE A 19 -6.09 -12.87 -0.09
C PHE A 19 -6.62 -13.22 -1.49
N ARG A 20 -7.72 -12.58 -1.91
CA ARG A 20 -8.33 -12.85 -3.22
C ARG A 20 -8.02 -11.73 -4.19
N PRO A 21 -7.32 -12.03 -5.30
CA PRO A 21 -7.21 -11.05 -6.37
C PRO A 21 -8.58 -10.87 -7.04
N ASP A 22 -8.78 -9.70 -7.63
CA ASP A 22 -9.88 -9.50 -8.57
C ASP A 22 -9.60 -10.27 -9.87
N ASN A 23 -10.65 -10.56 -10.64
CA ASN A 23 -10.56 -11.33 -11.88
C ASN A 23 -11.26 -10.62 -13.06
N HIS A 24 -10.94 -9.35 -13.26
CA HIS A 24 -11.42 -8.59 -14.43
C HIS A 24 -10.48 -8.80 -15.62
N SER A 25 -11.06 -8.80 -16.82
CA SER A 25 -10.30 -8.94 -18.08
C SER A 25 -9.50 -7.70 -18.49
N SER A 26 -9.64 -6.60 -17.74
CA SER A 26 -8.92 -5.34 -17.97
C SER A 26 -8.96 -4.48 -16.72
N TYR A 27 -7.84 -3.80 -16.43
CA TYR A 27 -7.73 -2.80 -15.37
C TYR A 27 -8.51 -1.52 -15.67
N LEU A 28 -8.80 -1.23 -16.94
CA LEU A 28 -9.51 -0.03 -17.33
C LEU A 28 -10.97 -0.12 -16.88
N ASN A 29 -11.45 0.97 -16.31
CA ASN A 29 -12.87 1.17 -16.09
C ASN A 29 -13.52 1.56 -17.43
N VAL A 30 -13.92 0.57 -18.22
CA VAL A 30 -14.45 0.79 -19.58
C VAL A 30 -15.79 1.54 -19.55
N ARG A 31 -16.44 1.59 -18.37
CA ARG A 31 -17.70 2.28 -18.13
C ARG A 31 -17.59 3.42 -17.14
N THR A 32 -16.43 3.67 -16.51
CA THR A 32 -16.32 4.85 -15.66
C THR A 32 -16.58 6.10 -16.50
N ARG A 33 -17.55 6.87 -16.05
CA ARG A 33 -17.86 8.18 -16.62
C ARG A 33 -17.04 9.28 -15.96
N VAL A 34 -16.08 8.90 -15.11
CA VAL A 34 -15.20 9.84 -14.43
C VAL A 34 -14.07 10.19 -15.39
N PRO A 35 -13.97 11.46 -15.84
CA PRO A 35 -12.89 11.86 -16.72
C PRO A 35 -11.57 11.84 -15.95
N SER A 36 -10.61 11.05 -16.43
CA SER A 36 -9.22 11.16 -16.02
C SER A 36 -8.56 12.34 -16.75
N LEU A 37 -7.72 13.10 -16.05
CA LEU A 37 -6.96 14.20 -16.67
C LEU A 37 -5.80 13.71 -17.54
N TYR A 38 -5.49 12.41 -17.51
CA TYR A 38 -4.34 11.85 -18.18
C TYR A 38 -4.54 10.39 -18.60
N ASN A 39 -3.67 9.94 -19.50
CA ASN A 39 -3.59 8.57 -19.94
C ASN A 39 -2.66 7.78 -19.00
N LEU A 40 -3.19 6.75 -18.34
CA LEU A 40 -2.47 5.96 -17.33
C LEU A 40 -1.17 5.36 -17.88
N SER A 41 -1.22 4.74 -19.07
CA SER A 41 -0.03 4.18 -19.72
C SER A 41 1.05 5.24 -19.98
N SER A 42 0.67 6.45 -20.35
CA SER A 42 1.62 7.55 -20.58
C SER A 42 2.22 8.07 -19.27
N ASP A 43 1.45 8.04 -18.19
CA ASP A 43 1.86 8.50 -16.85
C ASP A 43 2.90 7.58 -16.20
N GLN A 44 2.88 6.30 -16.56
CA GLN A 44 3.74 5.22 -16.07
C GLN A 44 5.26 5.44 -16.26
N THR A 45 5.65 6.41 -17.10
CA THR A 45 7.04 6.56 -17.59
C THR A 45 8.02 7.16 -16.58
N THR A 46 7.51 7.88 -15.58
CA THR A 46 8.31 8.45 -14.48
C THR A 46 7.48 8.55 -13.21
N GLY A 47 8.13 8.60 -12.05
CA GLY A 47 7.47 8.86 -10.78
C GLY A 47 7.89 7.91 -9.66
N SER A 48 6.93 7.65 -8.79
CA SER A 48 6.98 6.73 -7.67
C SER A 48 6.27 5.44 -8.06
N TYR A 49 6.90 4.29 -7.79
CA TYR A 49 6.32 2.98 -8.04
C TYR A 49 6.30 2.21 -6.73
N TRP A 50 5.12 2.07 -6.13
CA TRP A 50 4.94 1.45 -4.82
C TRP A 50 4.06 0.20 -4.94
N THR A 51 4.41 -0.87 -4.25
CA THR A 51 3.62 -2.10 -4.22
C THR A 51 3.55 -2.66 -2.81
N SER A 52 2.39 -3.23 -2.51
CA SER A 52 2.21 -4.18 -1.41
C SER A 52 1.61 -5.47 -1.94
N SER A 53 2.22 -6.59 -1.57
CA SER A 53 1.76 -7.91 -2.00
C SER A 53 1.43 -8.76 -0.78
N PHE A 54 0.18 -9.18 -0.68
CA PHE A 54 -0.28 -10.16 0.29
C PHE A 54 -0.17 -11.53 -0.35
N LEU A 55 0.76 -12.32 0.14
CA LEU A 55 1.20 -13.55 -0.50
C LEU A 55 0.82 -14.73 0.39
N THR A 56 0.25 -15.76 -0.21
CA THR A 56 0.16 -17.09 0.38
C THR A 56 1.02 -18.01 -0.47
N THR A 57 1.90 -18.78 0.16
CA THR A 57 2.74 -19.75 -0.56
C THR A 57 1.96 -21.03 -0.82
N THR A 58 2.45 -21.88 -1.74
CA THR A 58 1.86 -23.20 -1.98
C THR A 58 1.94 -24.15 -0.78
N SER A 59 2.76 -23.83 0.23
CA SER A 59 2.81 -24.52 1.52
C SER A 59 1.87 -23.93 2.57
N GLY A 60 1.15 -22.83 2.26
CA GLY A 60 0.17 -22.19 3.13
C GLY A 60 0.70 -21.06 4.01
N SER A 61 1.99 -20.72 3.94
CA SER A 61 2.58 -19.63 4.73
C SER A 61 2.22 -18.27 4.14
N GLN A 62 1.94 -17.28 5.00
CA GLN A 62 1.47 -15.97 4.57
C GLN A 62 2.48 -14.85 4.82
N TYR A 63 2.60 -13.93 3.86
CA TYR A 63 3.55 -12.83 3.90
C TYR A 63 2.94 -11.52 3.41
N LEU A 64 3.44 -10.40 3.95
CA LEU A 64 3.32 -9.08 3.32
C LEU A 64 4.69 -8.69 2.76
N ALA A 65 4.79 -8.51 1.45
CA ALA A 65 5.98 -7.99 0.77
C ALA A 65 5.73 -6.57 0.27
N LEU A 66 6.62 -5.64 0.61
CA LEU A 66 6.55 -4.25 0.13
C LEU A 66 7.75 -3.95 -0.77
N SER A 67 7.52 -3.18 -1.83
CA SER A 67 8.57 -2.66 -2.72
C SER A 67 8.22 -1.25 -3.15
N HIS A 68 9.18 -0.33 -3.03
CA HIS A 68 9.04 1.06 -3.45
C HIS A 68 10.30 1.51 -4.18
N VAL A 69 10.12 1.96 -5.42
CA VAL A 69 11.17 2.61 -6.21
C VAL A 69 10.77 4.06 -6.44
N LEU A 70 11.59 4.98 -5.92
CA LEU A 70 11.38 6.43 -6.05
C LEU A 70 12.73 7.12 -6.29
N GLY A 71 12.93 7.65 -7.50
CA GLY A 71 14.20 8.26 -7.86
C GLY A 71 15.36 7.27 -7.65
N ASN A 72 16.33 7.65 -6.81
CA ASN A 72 17.49 6.83 -6.46
C ASN A 72 17.31 5.96 -5.21
N VAL A 73 16.08 5.86 -4.69
CA VAL A 73 15.77 5.12 -3.46
C VAL A 73 15.04 3.82 -3.82
N CYS A 74 15.48 2.74 -3.19
CA CYS A 74 14.84 1.43 -3.17
C CYS A 74 14.48 1.11 -1.72
N LYS A 75 13.20 0.94 -1.44
CA LYS A 75 12.69 0.45 -0.15
C LYS A 75 12.04 -0.90 -0.39
N SER A 76 12.30 -1.84 0.48
CA SER A 76 11.57 -3.12 0.48
C SER A 76 11.47 -3.69 1.87
N SER A 77 10.45 -4.50 2.08
CA SER A 77 10.31 -5.29 3.29
C SER A 77 9.58 -6.59 3.04
N LEU A 78 9.73 -7.51 3.98
CA LEU A 78 9.01 -8.77 4.04
C LEU A 78 8.61 -9.01 5.50
N LEU A 79 7.33 -9.27 5.71
CA LEU A 79 6.75 -9.65 6.99
C LEU A 79 6.12 -11.04 6.84
N GLU A 80 6.49 -12.00 7.68
CA GLU A 80 5.78 -13.26 7.80
C GLU A 80 4.62 -13.10 8.79
N LEU A 81 3.38 -13.38 8.36
CA LEU A 81 2.20 -13.00 9.13
C LEU A 81 1.92 -13.92 10.33
N ASP A 82 2.45 -15.15 10.32
CA ASP A 82 2.28 -16.12 11.41
C ASP A 82 3.30 -15.92 12.53
N SER A 83 4.59 -15.85 12.18
CA SER A 83 5.69 -15.64 13.14
C SER A 83 5.84 -14.17 13.54
N LEU A 84 5.31 -13.27 12.71
CA LEU A 84 5.53 -11.83 12.74
C LEU A 84 6.98 -11.41 12.46
N ASP A 85 7.86 -12.32 12.01
CA ASP A 85 9.23 -11.94 11.69
C ASP A 85 9.28 -10.92 10.54
N TYR A 86 10.10 -9.88 10.72
CA TYR A 86 10.13 -8.71 9.85
C TYR A 86 11.56 -8.41 9.37
N TRP A 87 11.70 -8.26 8.05
CA TRP A 87 12.93 -7.86 7.40
C TRP A 87 12.67 -6.64 6.52
N ASN A 88 13.63 -5.71 6.47
CA ASN A 88 13.55 -4.55 5.60
C ASN A 88 14.90 -4.12 5.08
N ASN A 89 14.87 -3.38 3.98
CA ASN A 89 16.03 -2.77 3.36
C ASN A 89 15.65 -1.42 2.75
N LEU A 90 16.47 -0.40 3.02
CA LEU A 90 16.45 0.87 2.32
C LEU A 90 17.84 1.12 1.74
N GLN A 91 17.91 1.26 0.42
CA GLN A 91 19.14 1.47 -0.30
C GLN A 91 19.05 2.68 -1.23
N TYR A 92 20.18 3.35 -1.40
CA TYR A 92 20.38 4.38 -2.41
C TYR A 92 21.27 3.83 -3.52
N ALA A 93 20.83 3.98 -4.77
CA ALA A 93 21.60 3.60 -5.93
C ALA A 93 21.23 4.45 -7.14
N THR A 94 22.17 4.63 -8.06
CA THR A 94 21.86 5.28 -9.34
C THR A 94 20.84 4.42 -10.11
N PRO A 95 19.70 4.99 -10.52
CA PRO A 95 18.72 4.24 -11.29
C PRO A 95 19.30 3.77 -12.62
N GLN A 96 19.09 2.50 -12.91
CA GLN A 96 19.45 1.90 -14.19
C GLN A 96 18.18 1.62 -14.98
N ASN A 97 17.98 2.38 -16.06
CA ASN A 97 17.02 2.02 -17.07
C ASN A 97 17.66 0.96 -17.97
N THR A 98 17.17 -0.28 -17.86
CA THR A 98 17.67 -1.41 -18.65
C THR A 98 16.64 -1.86 -19.70
N SER A 99 15.69 -0.99 -20.02
CA SER A 99 14.72 -1.24 -21.09
C SER A 99 15.46 -1.41 -22.42
N LEU A 100 15.24 -2.54 -23.10
CA LEU A 100 15.75 -2.75 -24.45
C LEU A 100 14.84 -2.00 -25.43
N ALA A 101 15.41 -1.28 -26.41
CA ALA A 101 14.66 -0.44 -27.34
C ALA A 101 13.57 -1.19 -28.16
N ALA A 102 13.59 -2.52 -28.18
CA ALA A 102 12.64 -3.38 -28.88
C ALA A 102 11.73 -4.21 -27.95
N ALA A 103 11.88 -4.11 -26.63
CA ALA A 103 11.05 -4.85 -25.68
C ALA A 103 9.78 -4.04 -25.34
N PRO A 104 8.60 -4.69 -25.26
CA PRO A 104 7.43 -4.03 -24.68
C PRO A 104 7.70 -3.72 -23.19
N GLY A 105 7.09 -2.65 -22.70
CA GLY A 105 7.17 -2.28 -21.29
C GLY A 105 8.34 -1.37 -20.94
N PHE A 106 8.71 -1.37 -19.66
CA PHE A 106 9.85 -0.65 -19.12
C PHE A 106 10.50 -1.47 -18.01
N LYS A 107 11.78 -1.17 -17.74
CA LYS A 107 12.54 -1.79 -16.65
C LYS A 107 13.35 -0.74 -15.91
N LEU A 108 13.04 -0.60 -14.62
CA LEU A 108 13.76 0.24 -13.69
C LEU A 108 14.39 -0.63 -12.60
N SER A 109 15.69 -0.46 -12.39
CA SER A 109 16.41 -1.11 -11.29
C SER A 109 17.14 -0.06 -10.46
N VAL A 110 16.99 -0.14 -9.14
CA VAL A 110 17.62 0.74 -8.16
C VAL A 110 18.23 -0.12 -7.07
N GLY A 111 19.54 -0.36 -7.18
CA GLY A 111 20.27 -1.18 -6.22
C GLY A 111 19.74 -2.61 -6.23
N THR A 112 19.15 -3.03 -5.12
CA THR A 112 18.58 -4.37 -4.91
C THR A 112 17.12 -4.52 -5.32
N CYS A 113 16.42 -3.41 -5.59
CA CYS A 113 15.03 -3.41 -6.04
C CYS A 113 14.93 -3.22 -7.56
N GLY A 114 13.83 -3.69 -8.12
CA GLY A 114 13.41 -3.31 -9.47
C GLY A 114 11.90 -3.36 -9.63
N ILE A 115 11.43 -2.63 -10.64
CA ILE A 115 10.03 -2.57 -11.04
C ILE A 115 9.95 -2.36 -12.54
N GLY A 116 8.90 -2.88 -13.16
CA GLY A 116 8.73 -2.72 -14.59
C GLY A 116 7.42 -3.27 -15.10
N SER A 117 7.27 -3.13 -16.40
CA SER A 117 6.17 -3.72 -17.16
C SER A 117 6.73 -4.63 -18.25
N THR A 118 5.96 -5.66 -18.59
CA THR A 118 6.21 -6.54 -19.74
C THR A 118 5.17 -6.33 -20.84
N SER A 119 4.13 -5.53 -20.61
CA SER A 119 3.06 -5.24 -21.55
C SER A 119 3.32 -3.95 -22.34
N SER A 120 2.78 -3.87 -23.56
CA SER A 120 2.95 -2.69 -24.43
C SER A 120 2.20 -1.45 -23.93
N ASP A 121 1.15 -1.65 -23.13
CA ASP A 121 0.40 -0.58 -22.45
C ASP A 121 1.01 -0.17 -21.11
N LEU A 122 2.17 -0.72 -20.77
CA LEU A 122 2.97 -0.47 -19.56
C LEU A 122 2.30 -0.86 -18.22
N ILE A 123 1.08 -1.42 -18.22
CA ILE A 123 0.29 -1.64 -17.00
C ILE A 123 -0.31 -3.04 -16.91
N SER A 124 -0.78 -3.64 -18.01
CA SER A 124 -1.50 -4.92 -17.98
C SER A 124 -0.69 -6.04 -17.34
N SER A 125 0.61 -6.12 -17.60
CA SER A 125 1.52 -7.09 -16.99
C SER A 125 2.75 -6.39 -16.45
N MET A 126 3.05 -6.60 -15.17
CA MET A 126 4.10 -5.89 -14.44
C MET A 126 4.84 -6.80 -13.48
N TYR A 127 5.99 -6.34 -13.00
CA TYR A 127 6.79 -7.10 -12.06
C TYR A 127 7.53 -6.18 -11.08
N THR A 128 7.90 -6.76 -9.94
CA THR A 128 8.83 -6.17 -8.98
C THR A 128 9.73 -7.23 -8.39
N HIS A 129 10.92 -6.83 -7.98
CA HIS A 129 11.80 -7.68 -7.21
C HIS A 129 12.53 -6.88 -6.15
N ALA A 130 12.93 -7.56 -5.07
CA ALA A 130 13.90 -7.07 -4.11
C ALA A 130 14.77 -8.25 -3.65
N SER A 131 16.05 -7.99 -3.33
CA SER A 131 16.97 -9.05 -2.92
C SER A 131 18.00 -8.56 -1.90
N THR A 132 18.08 -9.26 -0.78
CA THR A 132 19.05 -9.06 0.31
C THR A 132 19.62 -10.42 0.71
N PRO A 133 20.69 -10.48 1.53
CA PRO A 133 21.16 -11.74 2.08
C PRO A 133 20.12 -12.48 2.95
N GLN A 134 19.18 -11.77 3.58
CA GLN A 134 18.17 -12.36 4.47
C GLN A 134 16.89 -12.76 3.76
N TYR A 135 16.44 -11.97 2.78
CA TYR A 135 15.21 -12.23 2.05
C TYR A 135 15.31 -11.76 0.60
N ALA A 136 14.51 -12.37 -0.27
CA ALA A 136 14.27 -11.87 -1.61
C ALA A 136 12.84 -12.19 -2.06
N PHE A 137 12.32 -11.41 -3.01
CA PHE A 137 11.12 -11.76 -3.75
C PHE A 137 11.27 -11.34 -5.20
N ASN A 138 10.62 -12.10 -6.09
CA ASN A 138 10.51 -11.80 -7.50
C ASN A 138 9.07 -12.11 -7.90
N LEU A 139 8.30 -11.06 -8.11
CA LEU A 139 6.85 -11.10 -8.26
C LEU A 139 6.46 -10.52 -9.62
N THR A 140 5.55 -11.19 -10.29
CA THR A 140 4.90 -10.71 -11.52
C THR A 140 3.40 -10.68 -11.26
N TRP A 141 2.73 -9.64 -11.71
CA TRP A 141 1.28 -9.55 -11.63
C TRP A 141 0.65 -9.16 -12.96
N GLU A 142 -0.58 -9.65 -13.13
CA GLU A 142 -1.50 -9.20 -14.16
C GLU A 142 -2.49 -8.23 -13.51
N SER A 143 -2.71 -7.07 -14.13
CA SER A 143 -3.61 -6.04 -13.63
C SER A 143 -5.08 -6.44 -13.82
N THR A 144 -5.51 -7.46 -13.07
CA THR A 144 -6.85 -8.05 -13.06
C THR A 144 -7.83 -7.28 -12.18
N SER A 145 -7.37 -6.19 -11.57
CA SER A 145 -8.18 -5.30 -10.73
C SER A 145 -8.44 -3.98 -11.45
N LYS A 146 -9.67 -3.47 -11.32
CA LYS A 146 -10.06 -2.15 -11.83
C LYS A 146 -9.27 -1.04 -11.16
N VAL A 147 -8.82 -0.07 -11.95
CA VAL A 147 -8.06 1.09 -11.45
C VAL A 147 -8.88 1.90 -10.46
N LEU A 148 -8.23 2.35 -9.39
CA LEU A 148 -8.75 3.29 -8.41
C LEU A 148 -8.06 4.65 -8.64
N LEU A 149 -8.84 5.67 -8.98
CA LEU A 149 -8.33 7.01 -9.31
C LEU A 149 -8.36 7.89 -8.07
N ASN A 150 -7.25 8.03 -7.35
CA ASN A 150 -7.22 8.73 -6.05
C ASN A 150 -7.69 10.19 -6.16
N GLY A 151 -8.41 10.69 -5.17
CA GLY A 151 -9.03 12.02 -5.20
C GLY A 151 -10.21 12.13 -6.17
N GLY A 152 -10.69 11.02 -6.72
CA GLY A 152 -11.84 10.98 -7.62
C GLY A 152 -11.45 10.89 -9.08
N ASN A 153 -10.46 11.66 -9.52
CA ASN A 153 -10.00 11.74 -10.92
C ASN A 153 -8.49 11.53 -11.06
N ALA A 154 -7.86 10.93 -10.04
CA ALA A 154 -6.45 10.62 -9.96
C ALA A 154 -5.52 11.84 -9.89
N ALA A 155 -6.05 13.02 -9.51
CA ALA A 155 -5.25 14.22 -9.29
C ALA A 155 -5.70 14.96 -8.04
N PHE A 156 -4.76 15.32 -7.18
CA PHE A 156 -5.02 16.14 -5.99
C PHE A 156 -3.78 16.94 -5.58
N ALA A 157 -4.00 17.95 -4.74
CA ALA A 157 -2.91 18.76 -4.19
C ALA A 157 -2.14 17.97 -3.13
N PHE A 158 -0.82 17.85 -3.30
CA PHE A 158 0.06 17.08 -2.43
C PHE A 158 1.32 17.86 -2.05
N GLY A 159 1.12 19.01 -1.41
CA GLY A 159 2.18 19.83 -0.84
C GLY A 159 1.80 21.32 -0.83
N PRO A 160 2.60 22.16 -0.11
CA PRO A 160 2.38 23.60 -0.04
C PRO A 160 2.25 24.26 -1.41
N GLY A 161 1.40 25.28 -1.52
CA GLY A 161 1.16 25.98 -2.78
C GLY A 161 0.30 25.21 -3.79
N PHE A 162 -0.46 24.22 -3.32
CA PHE A 162 -1.32 23.36 -4.15
C PHE A 162 -0.54 22.63 -5.25
N ALA A 163 0.64 22.12 -4.89
CA ALA A 163 1.47 21.39 -5.82
C ALA A 163 0.73 20.12 -6.28
N ASN A 164 0.57 19.96 -7.59
CA ASN A 164 -0.23 18.89 -8.15
C ASN A 164 0.51 17.54 -8.08
N SER A 165 -0.23 16.52 -7.65
CA SER A 165 0.15 15.11 -7.79
C SER A 165 -0.93 14.36 -8.54
N THR A 166 -0.51 13.48 -9.43
CA THR A 166 -1.31 12.38 -9.95
C THR A 166 -1.06 11.15 -9.09
N GLU A 167 -2.08 10.32 -8.91
CA GLU A 167 -2.01 9.13 -8.09
C GLU A 167 -3.13 8.15 -8.44
N TRP A 168 -2.77 6.92 -8.80
CA TRP A 168 -3.73 5.88 -9.16
C TRP A 168 -3.21 4.50 -8.78
N SER A 169 -4.16 3.61 -8.54
CA SER A 169 -3.89 2.31 -7.93
C SER A 169 -4.48 1.15 -8.73
N ILE A 170 -3.79 0.01 -8.78
CA ILE A 170 -4.36 -1.30 -9.11
C ILE A 170 -4.48 -2.09 -7.81
N PRO A 171 -5.67 -2.12 -7.17
CA PRO A 171 -5.73 -2.49 -5.75
C PRO A 171 -5.61 -3.99 -5.46
N ALA A 172 -6.02 -4.89 -6.36
CA ALA A 172 -6.00 -6.34 -6.09
C ALA A 172 -5.64 -7.18 -7.34
N ALA A 173 -4.49 -6.89 -7.95
CA ALA A 173 -3.97 -7.63 -9.08
C ALA A 173 -3.61 -9.09 -8.72
N ALA A 174 -3.81 -10.01 -9.65
CA ALA A 174 -3.37 -11.40 -9.51
C ALA A 174 -1.85 -11.48 -9.61
N VAL A 175 -1.21 -11.99 -8.56
CA VAL A 175 0.26 -12.03 -8.43
C VAL A 175 0.77 -13.47 -8.39
N SER A 176 1.93 -13.69 -9.00
CA SER A 176 2.66 -14.96 -9.00
C SER A 176 4.16 -14.70 -8.82
N GLY A 177 4.91 -15.77 -8.56
CA GLY A 177 6.37 -15.69 -8.48
C GLY A 177 6.89 -16.46 -7.28
N SER A 178 7.94 -15.93 -6.67
CA SER A 178 8.59 -16.54 -5.52
C SER A 178 9.09 -15.53 -4.51
N LEU A 179 9.25 -16.02 -3.29
CA LEU A 179 9.99 -15.35 -2.22
C LEU A 179 10.97 -16.33 -1.59
N SER A 180 12.02 -15.82 -0.95
CA SER A 180 12.99 -16.64 -0.24
C SER A 180 13.39 -16.01 1.07
N LEU A 181 13.60 -16.86 2.08
CA LEU A 181 14.19 -16.52 3.38
C LEU A 181 15.52 -17.27 3.50
N GLY A 182 16.63 -16.53 3.48
CA GLY A 182 17.97 -17.10 3.33
C GLY A 182 18.06 -17.98 2.08
N ASN A 183 18.32 -19.28 2.28
CA ASN A 183 18.45 -20.26 1.19
C ASN A 183 17.15 -21.01 0.88
N THR A 184 16.07 -20.75 1.61
CA THR A 184 14.78 -21.43 1.42
C THR A 184 13.94 -20.62 0.45
N SER A 185 13.50 -21.23 -0.64
CA SER A 185 12.63 -20.60 -1.64
C SER A 185 11.20 -21.14 -1.50
N HIS A 186 10.23 -20.24 -1.61
CA HIS A 186 8.81 -20.51 -1.53
C HIS A 186 8.13 -20.02 -2.81
N THR A 187 7.23 -20.85 -3.35
CA THR A 187 6.40 -20.49 -4.50
C THR A 187 5.13 -19.82 -4.03
N VAL A 188 4.79 -18.67 -4.63
CA VAL A 188 3.53 -17.96 -4.38
C VAL A 188 2.37 -18.72 -5.05
N ASP A 189 1.27 -18.93 -4.33
CA ASP A 189 0.00 -19.40 -4.88
C ASP A 189 -0.83 -18.21 -5.39
N PRO A 190 -1.00 -18.05 -6.72
CA PRO A 190 -1.73 -16.92 -7.28
C PRO A 190 -3.23 -16.90 -6.95
N ALA A 191 -3.82 -18.05 -6.59
CA ALA A 191 -5.25 -18.12 -6.27
C ALA A 191 -5.59 -17.49 -4.90
N THR A 192 -4.58 -17.38 -4.03
CA THR A 192 -4.69 -16.87 -2.66
C THR A 192 -3.65 -15.78 -2.38
N SER A 193 -3.27 -15.02 -3.41
CA SER A 193 -2.33 -13.91 -3.32
C SER A 193 -2.79 -12.74 -4.17
N MET A 194 -2.46 -11.52 -3.76
CA MET A 194 -2.76 -10.31 -4.55
C MET A 194 -1.71 -9.22 -4.34
N THR A 195 -1.60 -8.34 -5.31
CA THR A 195 -0.77 -7.13 -5.25
C THR A 195 -1.62 -5.88 -5.40
N TRP A 196 -1.39 -4.92 -4.52
CA TRP A 196 -1.75 -3.52 -4.73
C TRP A 196 -0.55 -2.80 -5.33
N TYR A 197 -0.79 -2.03 -6.39
CA TYR A 197 0.21 -1.21 -7.05
C TYR A 197 -0.24 0.24 -7.09
N ASP A 198 0.59 1.16 -6.62
CA ASP A 198 0.41 2.61 -6.69
C ASP A 198 1.44 3.25 -7.62
N HIS A 199 0.95 4.17 -8.44
CA HIS A 199 1.77 5.06 -9.26
C HIS A 199 1.48 6.51 -8.92
N GLN A 200 2.51 7.20 -8.42
CA GLN A 200 2.45 8.62 -8.11
C GLN A 200 3.38 9.42 -8.99
N LYS A 201 2.92 10.58 -9.47
CA LYS A 201 3.79 11.56 -10.10
C LYS A 201 3.36 12.96 -9.73
N GLY A 202 4.31 13.81 -9.37
CA GLY A 202 3.97 15.16 -9.00
C GLY A 202 5.15 15.95 -8.49
N ALA A 203 4.88 17.22 -8.22
CA ALA A 203 5.77 18.07 -7.46
C ALA A 203 5.15 18.30 -6.08
N GLY A 204 5.98 18.36 -5.05
CA GLY A 204 5.54 18.62 -3.68
C GLY A 204 5.58 17.38 -2.78
N SER A 205 5.57 17.66 -1.48
CA SER A 205 5.41 16.67 -0.43
C SER A 205 4.77 17.37 0.77
N PRO A 206 3.76 16.77 1.41
CA PRO A 206 3.21 17.31 2.65
C PRO A 206 4.25 17.19 3.78
N GLN A 207 4.09 17.95 4.86
CA GLN A 207 4.99 17.87 6.00
C GLN A 207 4.88 16.52 6.71
N ASN A 208 3.66 15.99 6.78
CA ASN A 208 3.41 14.64 7.23
C ASN A 208 2.32 14.03 6.35
N TRP A 209 2.27 12.70 6.31
CA TRP A 209 1.12 12.01 5.78
C TRP A 209 1.00 10.62 6.40
N THR A 210 -0.24 10.19 6.51
CA THR A 210 -0.66 8.82 6.82
C THR A 210 -1.57 8.39 5.68
N TRP A 211 -1.27 7.24 5.11
CA TRP A 211 -2.05 6.63 4.05
C TRP A 211 -2.45 5.22 4.45
N PHE A 212 -3.68 4.84 4.13
CA PHE A 212 -4.16 3.48 4.30
C PHE A 212 -4.63 2.92 2.97
N GLN A 213 -4.10 1.75 2.62
CA GLN A 213 -4.71 0.85 1.66
C GLN A 213 -5.54 -0.16 2.46
N LEU A 214 -6.82 -0.33 2.12
CA LEU A 214 -7.69 -1.27 2.82
C LEU A 214 -8.44 -2.19 1.85
N HIS A 215 -8.54 -3.46 2.27
CA HIS A 215 -9.31 -4.52 1.65
C HIS A 215 -10.35 -5.04 2.63
N PHE A 216 -11.53 -5.39 2.11
CA PHE A 216 -12.62 -5.97 2.87
C PHE A 216 -12.90 -7.38 2.34
N PRO A 217 -12.54 -8.45 3.08
CA PRO A 217 -12.72 -9.83 2.64
C PRO A 217 -14.13 -10.13 2.15
N GLY A 218 -14.23 -10.81 1.00
CA GLY A 218 -15.54 -11.15 0.40
C GLY A 218 -16.25 -9.99 -0.29
N SER A 219 -15.64 -8.80 -0.34
CA SER A 219 -16.19 -7.60 -0.98
C SER A 219 -15.32 -7.09 -2.13
N SER A 220 -15.97 -6.50 -3.13
CA SER A 220 -15.31 -5.78 -4.21
C SER A 220 -14.80 -4.40 -3.77
N THR A 221 -15.25 -3.92 -2.58
CA THR A 221 -14.83 -2.65 -1.99
C THR A 221 -13.32 -2.63 -1.73
N LYS A 222 -12.66 -1.57 -2.18
CA LYS A 222 -11.24 -1.27 -1.93
C LYS A 222 -11.12 0.21 -1.59
N ALA A 223 -10.29 0.55 -0.62
CA ALA A 223 -10.16 1.94 -0.18
C ALA A 223 -8.69 2.37 -0.15
N SER A 224 -8.44 3.58 -0.62
CA SER A 224 -7.19 4.32 -0.51
C SER A 224 -7.48 5.60 0.25
N ILE A 225 -6.95 5.71 1.46
CA ILE A 225 -7.39 6.69 2.46
C ILE A 225 -6.21 7.57 2.84
N TRP A 226 -6.33 8.85 2.56
CA TRP A 226 -5.26 9.83 2.67
C TRP A 226 -5.54 10.78 3.81
N ALA A 227 -4.56 10.97 4.70
CA ALA A 227 -4.54 12.03 5.71
C ALA A 227 -3.19 12.72 5.66
N TYR A 228 -3.14 13.99 5.29
CA TYR A 228 -1.89 14.73 5.21
C TYR A 228 -2.03 16.19 5.60
N ASP A 229 -0.94 16.72 6.14
CA ASP A 229 -0.84 18.09 6.60
C ASP A 229 0.23 18.82 5.77
N PHE A 230 -0.13 19.98 5.21
CA PHE A 230 0.84 20.84 4.56
C PHE A 230 1.71 21.54 5.60
N GLY A 231 2.94 21.85 5.20
CA GLY A 231 3.82 22.72 5.97
C GLY A 231 3.55 24.20 5.69
N SER A 232 4.51 25.03 6.12
CA SER A 232 4.53 26.45 5.77
C SER A 232 4.42 26.67 4.24
N PRO A 233 3.66 27.68 3.78
CA PRO A 233 3.02 28.72 4.58
C PRO A 233 1.55 28.45 4.94
N SER A 234 0.90 27.43 4.39
CA SER A 234 -0.55 27.29 4.52
C SER A 234 -0.99 26.49 5.74
N PHE A 235 -0.23 25.45 6.13
CA PHE A 235 -0.59 24.55 7.22
C PHE A 235 -1.98 23.89 7.05
N ASP A 236 -2.47 23.83 5.81
CA ASP A 236 -3.75 23.22 5.48
C ASP A 236 -3.72 21.72 5.74
N THR A 237 -4.91 21.16 5.88
CA THR A 237 -5.05 19.77 6.27
C THR A 237 -6.14 19.05 5.52
N TYR A 238 -5.81 17.87 4.99
CA TYR A 238 -6.68 17.15 4.05
C TYR A 238 -6.82 15.69 4.47
N ARG A 239 -8.09 15.23 4.48
CA ARG A 239 -8.47 13.88 4.83
C ARG A 239 -9.59 13.43 3.91
N PHE A 240 -9.30 12.44 3.07
CA PHE A 240 -10.31 11.84 2.19
C PHE A 240 -10.00 10.38 1.92
N ALA A 241 -11.04 9.58 1.76
CA ALA A 241 -10.96 8.24 1.22
C ALA A 241 -11.43 8.23 -0.23
N THR A 242 -10.62 7.65 -1.11
CA THR A 242 -11.10 7.18 -2.41
C THR A 242 -11.50 5.73 -2.27
N VAL A 243 -12.77 5.43 -2.50
CA VAL A 243 -13.34 4.11 -2.26
C VAL A 243 -13.92 3.58 -3.55
N ARG A 244 -13.35 2.51 -4.10
CA ARG A 244 -13.97 1.79 -5.21
C ARG A 244 -15.07 0.91 -4.64
N VAL A 245 -16.28 1.03 -5.17
CA VAL A 245 -17.45 0.22 -4.79
C VAL A 245 -17.95 -0.51 -6.02
N GLY A 246 -17.95 -1.84 -5.98
CA GLY A 246 -18.13 -2.63 -7.19
C GLY A 246 -16.92 -2.52 -8.12
N GLU A 247 -17.18 -2.53 -9.43
CA GLU A 247 -16.13 -2.55 -10.46
C GLU A 247 -15.85 -1.17 -11.03
N GLU A 248 -16.87 -0.34 -11.25
CA GLU A 248 -16.77 0.84 -12.13
C GLU A 248 -17.06 2.18 -11.41
N SER A 249 -17.40 2.14 -10.11
CA SER A 249 -17.76 3.33 -9.34
C SER A 249 -16.77 3.59 -8.21
N GLN A 250 -16.56 4.87 -7.92
CA GLN A 250 -15.76 5.30 -6.79
C GLN A 250 -16.38 6.50 -6.09
N TYR A 251 -16.22 6.54 -4.76
CA TYR A 251 -16.57 7.68 -3.92
C TYR A 251 -15.32 8.40 -3.45
N VAL A 252 -15.46 9.69 -3.21
CA VAL A 252 -14.51 10.47 -2.42
C VAL A 252 -15.26 10.89 -1.15
N ILE A 253 -14.82 10.38 -0.01
CA ILE A 253 -15.53 10.56 1.26
C ILE A 253 -14.57 11.26 2.24
N PRO A 254 -14.88 12.47 2.69
CA PRO A 254 -14.12 13.12 3.76
C PRO A 254 -14.28 12.39 5.09
N PHE A 255 -13.30 12.53 5.97
CA PHE A 255 -13.32 11.90 7.29
C PHE A 255 -12.50 12.68 8.31
N ASP A 256 -12.83 12.49 9.59
CA ASP A 256 -12.00 12.88 10.72
C ASP A 256 -11.14 11.71 11.20
N MET A 257 -9.93 12.00 11.69
CA MET A 257 -8.98 10.98 12.16
C MET A 257 -8.54 11.26 13.59
N GLU A 258 -8.62 10.24 14.43
CA GLU A 258 -7.99 10.21 15.76
C GLU A 258 -6.89 9.15 15.75
N ALA A 259 -5.66 9.52 16.12
CA ALA A 259 -4.50 8.61 16.11
C ALA A 259 -3.94 8.39 17.53
N GLY A 260 -3.54 7.15 17.83
CA GLY A 260 -2.82 6.80 19.06
C GLY A 260 -3.68 6.39 20.26
N GLY A 261 -4.89 5.85 20.03
CA GLY A 261 -5.83 5.38 21.07
C GLY A 261 -5.32 4.26 22.00
N ALA A 262 -6.17 3.28 22.33
CA ALA A 262 -5.93 2.34 23.44
C ALA A 262 -4.65 1.47 23.37
N CYS A 263 -4.11 1.21 22.17
CA CYS A 263 -2.86 0.45 21.99
C CYS A 263 -1.61 1.32 21.81
N GLY A 264 -1.74 2.64 22.01
CA GLY A 264 -0.62 3.57 22.09
C GLY A 264 0.22 3.72 20.81
N SER A 265 1.39 4.31 20.96
CA SER A 265 2.37 4.55 19.92
C SER A 265 3.59 3.63 20.07
N TRP A 266 4.31 3.37 18.99
CA TRP A 266 5.60 2.68 19.02
C TRP A 266 6.73 3.63 18.63
N THR A 267 7.82 3.61 19.38
CA THR A 267 9.02 4.40 19.08
C THR A 267 10.09 3.47 18.50
N SER A 268 10.57 3.79 17.30
CA SER A 268 11.66 3.06 16.65
C SER A 268 12.95 3.22 17.44
N THR A 269 13.62 2.10 17.72
CA THR A 269 14.95 2.10 18.33
C THR A 269 16.05 2.51 17.34
N LYS A 270 15.78 2.53 16.03
CA LYS A 270 16.74 2.91 14.98
C LYS A 270 16.68 4.40 14.65
N SER A 271 15.46 4.93 14.50
CA SER A 271 15.22 6.30 14.03
C SER A 271 14.82 7.26 15.16
N ASN A 272 14.41 6.73 16.32
CA ASN A 272 13.79 7.46 17.43
C ASN A 272 12.46 8.16 17.05
N ILE A 273 11.87 7.81 15.91
CA ILE A 273 10.56 8.30 15.48
C ILE A 273 9.48 7.54 16.23
N THR A 274 8.49 8.27 16.74
CA THR A 274 7.30 7.69 17.38
C THR A 274 6.13 7.70 16.41
N TYR A 275 5.57 6.52 16.16
CA TYR A 275 4.48 6.28 15.24
C TYR A 275 3.21 5.89 16.01
N PRO A 276 2.03 6.48 15.73
CA PRO A 276 0.78 5.92 16.20
C PRO A 276 0.62 4.48 15.69
N GLN A 277 -0.02 3.62 16.47
CA GLN A 277 -0.28 2.21 16.08
C GLN A 277 -1.78 1.90 15.97
N THR A 278 -2.62 2.89 16.25
CA THR A 278 -4.09 2.77 16.17
C THR A 278 -4.66 4.07 15.63
N TRP A 279 -5.73 3.95 14.86
CA TRP A 279 -6.45 5.08 14.28
C TRP A 279 -7.94 4.78 14.30
N THR A 280 -8.74 5.79 14.62
CA THR A 280 -10.19 5.77 14.42
C THR A 280 -10.52 6.80 13.33
N LEU A 281 -11.12 6.32 12.25
CA LEU A 281 -11.52 7.11 11.07
C LEU A 281 -13.03 7.27 11.09
N LYS A 282 -13.54 8.50 11.18
CA LYS A 282 -14.97 8.82 11.23
C LYS A 282 -15.38 9.51 9.93
N PHE A 283 -16.09 8.81 9.07
CA PHE A 283 -16.46 9.27 7.74
C PHE A 283 -17.74 10.12 7.78
N GLU A 284 -17.87 11.10 6.87
CA GLU A 284 -19.04 11.98 6.81
C GLU A 284 -20.36 11.26 6.48
N ASN A 285 -20.29 10.05 5.92
CA ASN A 285 -21.47 9.20 5.70
C ASN A 285 -21.93 8.46 6.98
N GLY A 286 -21.28 8.70 8.13
CA GLY A 286 -21.59 8.08 9.43
C GLY A 286 -20.85 6.76 9.69
N ASP A 287 -20.09 6.25 8.72
CA ASP A 287 -19.25 5.07 8.91
C ASP A 287 -18.05 5.37 9.82
N VAL A 288 -17.57 4.33 10.50
CA VAL A 288 -16.42 4.42 11.41
C VAL A 288 -15.53 3.20 11.20
N LEU A 289 -14.24 3.43 11.01
CA LEU A 289 -13.22 2.38 10.96
C LEU A 289 -12.23 2.54 12.09
N ASP A 290 -11.99 1.46 12.82
CA ASP A 290 -10.86 1.31 13.73
C ASP A 290 -9.77 0.50 13.03
N VAL A 291 -8.63 1.13 12.83
CA VAL A 291 -7.45 0.57 12.18
C VAL A 291 -6.36 0.35 13.22
N GLN A 292 -5.75 -0.83 13.22
CA GLN A 292 -4.70 -1.19 14.16
C GLN A 292 -3.54 -1.86 13.45
N SER A 293 -2.32 -1.39 13.72
CA SER A 293 -1.11 -2.06 13.25
C SER A 293 -0.93 -3.41 13.94
N LEU A 294 -0.57 -4.43 13.15
CA LEU A 294 -0.33 -5.79 13.64
C LEU A 294 0.82 -5.85 14.65
N ARG A 295 1.86 -5.02 14.45
CA ARG A 295 3.02 -4.91 15.34
C ARG A 295 3.71 -3.55 15.22
N GLY A 296 4.43 -3.18 16.27
CA GLY A 296 5.24 -1.95 16.33
C GLY A 296 6.31 -1.88 15.26
N ASP A 297 7.31 -2.76 15.33
CA ASP A 297 8.49 -2.70 14.46
C ASP A 297 8.19 -3.17 13.03
N GLN A 298 7.72 -2.22 12.21
CA GLN A 298 7.49 -2.31 10.75
C GLN A 298 8.07 -1.07 10.02
N GLU A 299 9.09 -0.44 10.61
CA GLU A 299 9.79 0.69 10.00
C GLU A 299 10.79 0.18 8.96
N ILE A 300 10.74 0.76 7.76
CA ILE A 300 11.80 0.65 6.76
C ILE A 300 12.77 1.82 6.99
N TYR A 301 13.86 1.53 7.67
CA TYR A 301 14.79 2.54 8.19
C TYR A 301 15.77 3.03 7.12
N GLY A 302 15.83 4.35 6.94
CA GLY A 302 16.80 5.01 6.07
C GLY A 302 18.02 5.52 6.85
N SER A 303 19.15 4.83 6.72
CA SER A 303 20.39 5.18 7.44
C SER A 303 21.08 6.46 6.96
N ARG A 304 20.82 6.88 5.72
CA ARG A 304 21.43 8.09 5.13
C ARG A 304 20.63 9.35 5.41
N GLN A 305 19.30 9.26 5.34
CA GLN A 305 18.41 10.40 5.47
C GLN A 305 17.13 9.99 6.19
N LEU A 306 16.88 10.62 7.34
CA LEU A 306 15.77 10.27 8.21
C LEU A 306 14.41 10.49 7.52
N SER A 307 14.30 11.48 6.64
CA SER A 307 13.07 11.75 5.88
C SER A 307 12.68 10.65 4.90
N ASP A 308 13.61 9.76 4.54
CA ASP A 308 13.31 8.62 3.67
C ASP A 308 12.84 7.39 4.47
N THR A 309 12.99 7.44 5.80
CA THR A 309 12.45 6.43 6.71
C THR A 309 10.93 6.46 6.64
N VAL A 310 10.34 5.29 6.50
CA VAL A 310 8.90 5.12 6.36
C VAL A 310 8.43 4.03 7.29
N TYR A 311 7.32 4.26 7.97
CA TYR A 311 6.59 3.17 8.59
C TYR A 311 5.61 2.65 7.55
N ALA A 312 5.74 1.38 7.17
CA ALA A 312 4.83 0.75 6.22
C ALA A 312 4.49 -0.64 6.75
N GLY A 313 3.31 -0.76 7.36
CA GLY A 313 2.98 -1.91 8.19
C GLY A 313 1.61 -2.50 7.88
N TYR A 314 1.49 -3.81 8.06
CA TYR A 314 0.23 -4.52 7.99
C TYR A 314 -0.72 -4.00 9.08
N VAL A 315 -1.99 -3.76 8.71
CA VAL A 315 -3.06 -3.36 9.64
C VAL A 315 -4.26 -4.30 9.58
N ASN A 316 -4.88 -4.49 10.74
CA ASN A 316 -6.23 -5.04 10.89
C ASN A 316 -7.24 -3.89 10.96
N VAL A 317 -8.43 -4.12 10.43
CA VAL A 317 -9.51 -3.13 10.40
C VAL A 317 -10.79 -3.74 10.97
N SER A 318 -11.50 -2.95 11.77
CA SER A 318 -12.83 -3.26 12.26
C SER A 318 -13.73 -2.02 12.21
N GLY A 319 -15.05 -2.19 12.36
CA GLY A 319 -15.99 -1.07 12.44
C GLY A 319 -17.20 -1.27 11.54
N SER A 320 -17.66 -0.20 10.89
CA SER A 320 -18.68 -0.23 9.85
C SER A 320 -18.23 0.69 8.72
N PHE A 321 -18.12 0.17 7.51
CA PHE A 321 -17.76 0.93 6.32
C PHE A 321 -18.41 0.37 5.07
N LEU A 322 -19.41 1.08 4.53
CA LEU A 322 -20.19 0.65 3.36
C LEU A 322 -20.70 -0.80 3.50
N GLY A 323 -21.19 -1.14 4.69
CA GLY A 323 -21.69 -2.48 5.03
C GLY A 323 -20.60 -3.54 5.29
N GLN A 324 -19.32 -3.15 5.33
CA GLN A 324 -18.20 -4.02 5.72
C GLN A 324 -17.84 -3.79 7.18
N GLU A 325 -17.58 -4.86 7.92
CA GLU A 325 -17.27 -4.78 9.36
C GLU A 325 -15.82 -5.10 9.71
N ARG A 326 -15.11 -5.76 8.81
CA ARG A 326 -13.73 -6.20 9.00
C ARG A 326 -12.94 -6.04 7.72
N GLY A 327 -11.66 -5.76 7.87
CA GLY A 327 -10.74 -5.64 6.75
C GLY A 327 -9.30 -5.81 7.21
N PHE A 328 -8.42 -5.70 6.23
CA PHE A 328 -6.98 -5.69 6.43
C PHE A 328 -6.34 -4.76 5.41
N GLY A 329 -5.06 -4.47 5.58
CA GLY A 329 -4.40 -3.55 4.67
C GLY A 329 -3.00 -3.19 5.06
N VAL A 330 -2.58 -2.03 4.56
CA VAL A 330 -1.30 -1.40 4.91
C VAL A 330 -1.57 0.02 5.40
N VAL A 331 -0.87 0.44 6.43
CA VAL A 331 -0.68 1.86 6.75
C VAL A 331 0.72 2.28 6.36
N GLU A 332 0.85 3.39 5.65
CA GLU A 332 2.10 4.07 5.39
C GLU A 332 2.13 5.42 6.12
N MET A 333 3.26 5.75 6.76
CA MET A 333 3.47 7.05 7.39
C MET A 333 4.86 7.58 7.08
N ILE A 334 4.91 8.84 6.68
CA ILE A 334 6.15 9.63 6.64
C ILE A 334 5.98 10.86 7.52
N LYS A 335 7.05 11.18 8.25
CA LYS A 335 7.19 12.41 9.00
C LYS A 335 8.41 13.15 8.48
N LEU A 336 8.19 14.29 7.84
CA LEU A 336 9.25 15.20 7.44
C LEU A 336 9.49 16.20 8.59
N TYR A 337 10.77 16.49 8.85
CA TYR A 337 11.23 17.40 9.91
C TYR A 337 11.65 18.73 9.32
#